data_AF-A0A9E4R8C0-F1
#
_entry.id   AF-A0A9E4R8C0-F1
#
_cell.length_a   1.000
_cell.length_b   1.000
_cell.length_c   1.000
_cell.angle_alpha   90.00
_cell.angle_beta   90.00
_cell.angle_gamma   90.00
#
_symmetry.space_group_name_H-M   'P 1'
#
loop_
_entity.id
_entity.type
_entity.pdbx_description
1 polymer ?
#
loop_
_entity_poly.entity_id
_entity_poly.type
_entity_poly.pdbx_seq_one_letter_code
_entity_poly.pdbx_strand_id
1 'polypeptide(L)' 'DVAAEQARLEGQGVEFIRRDGKEEWGGTISTFLDPDGNYCQLVQYPQG' A
#
# COMPACT_ATOMS: atom_id res chain seq x y z
N ASP A 1 -5.02 2.57 -8.87
CA ASP A 1 -3.93 1.64 -9.16
C ASP A 1 -2.97 1.71 -7.98
N VAL A 2 -2.87 0.64 -7.20
CA VAL A 2 -2.10 0.67 -5.95
C VAL A 2 -0.61 0.89 -6.20
N ALA A 3 -0.09 0.41 -7.34
CA ALA A 3 1.32 0.54 -7.72
C ALA A 3 1.71 2.00 -7.99
N ALA A 4 0.83 2.77 -8.64
CA ALA A 4 1.07 4.18 -8.91
C ALA A 4 1.09 5.01 -7.61
N GLU A 5 0.22 4.70 -6.66
CA GLU A 5 0.16 5.39 -5.38
C GLU A 5 1.33 5.02 -4.47
N GLN A 6 1.78 3.76 -4.50
CA GLN A 6 3.00 3.33 -3.81
C GLN A 6 4.23 4.12 -4.28
N ALA A 7 4.43 4.23 -5.60
CA ALA A 7 5.56 4.99 -6.15
C ALA A 7 5.52 6.48 -5.74
N ARG A 8 4.32 7.08 -5.68
CA ARG A 8 4.13 8.47 -5.21
C ARG A 8 4.51 8.62 -3.74
N LEU A 9 4.16 7.65 -2.90
CA LEU A 9 4.43 7.66 -1.47
C LEU A 9 5.91 7.40 -1.17
N GLU A 10 6.54 6.43 -1.84
CA GLU A 10 7.98 6.18 -1.71
C GLU A 10 8.81 7.43 -2.08
N GLY A 11 8.38 8.20 -3.09
CA GLY A 11 8.99 9.48 -3.45
C GLY A 11 8.85 10.59 -2.39
N GLN A 12 7.98 10.42 -1.40
CA GLN A 12 7.80 11.32 -0.25
C GLN A 12 8.53 10.83 1.01
N GLY A 13 9.34 9.78 0.91
CA GLY A 13 10.09 9.23 2.04
C GLY A 13 9.30 8.22 2.89
N VAL A 14 8.18 7.71 2.36
CA VAL A 14 7.37 6.67 3.00
C VAL A 14 8.01 5.30 2.74
N GLU A 15 8.13 4.48 3.79
CA GLU A 15 8.71 3.13 3.69
C GLU A 15 7.60 2.06 3.66
N PHE A 16 7.57 1.23 2.62
CA PHE A 16 6.64 0.12 2.51
C PHE A 16 7.19 -1.15 3.17
N ILE A 17 6.46 -1.66 4.17
CA ILE A 17 6.76 -2.91 4.88
C ILE A 17 6.18 -4.11 4.11
N ARG A 18 5.03 -3.91 3.45
CA ARG A 18 4.37 -4.93 2.62
C ARG A 18 3.94 -4.28 1.31
N ARG A 19 4.42 -4.80 0.19
CA ARG A 19 4.05 -4.33 -1.16
C ARG A 19 3.13 -5.36 -1.80
N ASP A 20 1.97 -4.89 -2.28
CA ASP A 20 1.09 -5.63 -3.19
C ASP A 20 0.68 -7.02 -2.69
N GLY A 21 0.40 -7.12 -1.39
CA GLY A 21 -0.06 -8.36 -0.77
C GLY A 21 -1.43 -8.72 -1.34
N LYS A 22 -1.47 -9.77 -2.16
CA LYS A 22 -2.74 -10.33 -2.64
C LYS A 22 -3.43 -11.05 -1.49
N GLU A 23 -4.69 -10.68 -1.26
CA GLU A 23 -5.50 -11.26 -0.21
C GLU A 23 -6.46 -12.30 -0.76
N GLU A 24 -6.86 -13.27 0.07
CA GLU A 24 -7.74 -14.39 -0.32
C GLU A 24 -9.12 -13.94 -0.79
N TRP A 25 -9.58 -12.76 -0.34
CA TRP A 25 -10.83 -12.14 -0.76
C TRP A 25 -10.73 -11.43 -2.14
N GLY A 26 -9.57 -11.50 -2.79
CA GLY A 26 -9.37 -11.08 -4.18
C GLY A 26 -8.85 -9.66 -4.37
N GLY A 27 -8.66 -8.88 -3.31
CA GLY A 27 -8.03 -7.57 -3.40
C GLY A 27 -6.55 -7.56 -3.05
N THR A 28 -5.99 -6.36 -2.96
CA THR A 28 -4.57 -6.12 -2.74
C THR A 28 -4.38 -5.16 -1.57
N ILE A 29 -3.46 -5.49 -0.66
CA ILE A 29 -3.10 -4.68 0.49
C ILE A 29 -1.60 -4.36 0.45
N SER A 30 -1.27 -3.09 0.59
CA SER A 30 0.10 -2.62 0.84
C SER A 30 0.16 -1.90 2.19
N THR A 31 1.18 -2.19 2.99
CA THR A 31 1.37 -1.58 4.32
C THR A 31 2.64 -0.76 4.32
N PHE A 32 2.58 0.45 4.87
CA PHE A 32 3.71 1.38 4.96
C PHE A 32 3.74 2.13 6.29
N LEU A 33 4.90 2.67 6.62
CA LEU A 33 5.10 3.64 7.70
C LEU A 33 5.17 5.03 7.09
N ASP A 34 4.33 5.94 7.58
CA ASP A 34 4.51 7.36 7.27
C ASP A 34 5.75 7.92 7.99
N PRO A 35 6.22 9.14 7.64
CA PRO A 35 7.38 9.75 8.27
C PRO A 35 7.25 9.96 9.79
N ASP A 36 6.01 9.99 10.30
CA ASP A 36 5.70 10.13 11.73
C ASP A 36 5.71 8.78 12.48
N GLY A 37 5.88 7.65 11.77
CA GLY A 37 5.95 6.30 12.33
C GLY A 37 4.57 5.63 12.53
N ASN A 38 3.52 6.16 11.92
CA ASN A 38 2.19 5.56 11.87
C ASN A 38 2.12 4.47 10.80
N TYR A 39 1.46 3.36 11.15
CA TYR A 39 1.15 2.28 10.21
C TYR A 39 -0.06 2.65 9.36
N CYS A 40 0.14 2.73 8.05
CA CYS A 40 -0.92 2.96 7.08
C CYS A 40 -1.04 1.79 6.10
N GLN A 41 -2.25 1.57 5.59
CA GLN A 41 -2.53 0.51 4.62
C GLN A 41 -3.29 1.06 3.42
N LEU A 42 -2.79 0.74 2.22
CA LEU A 42 -3.54 0.90 0.97
C LEU A 42 -4.29 -0.39 0.70
N VAL A 43 -5.61 -0.28 0.54
CA VAL A 43 -6.48 -1.42 0.22
C VAL A 43 -7.11 -1.17 -1.14
N GLN A 44 -6.86 -2.07 -2.09
CA GLN A 44 -7.52 -2.10 -3.38
C GLN A 44 -8.48 -3.27 -3.42
N TYR A 45 -9.77 -2.99 -3.63
CA TYR A 45 -10.79 -4.02 -3.77
C TYR A 45 -10.75 -4.68 -5.15
N PRO A 46 -11.16 -5.96 -5.27
CA PRO A 46 -11.38 -6.56 -6.57
C PRO A 46 -12.43 -5.74 -7.31
N GLN A 47 -12.15 -5.39 -8.57
CA GLN A 47 -13.18 -4.84 -9.44
C GLN A 47 -14.07 -6.01 -9.88
N GLY A 48 -15.36 -5.94 -9.53
CA GLY A 48 -16.37 -6.92 -9.92
C GLY A 48 -16.78 -6.82 -11.38
#